data_AF-A0A0N4U2R5-F1
#
_entry.id   AF-A0A0N4U2R5-F1
#
_cell.length_a   1.000
_cell.length_b   1.000
_cell.length_c   1.000
_cell.angle_alpha   90.00
_cell.angle_beta   90.00
_cell.angle_gamma   90.00
#
_symmetry.space_group_name_H-M   'P 1'
#
loop_
_entity.id
_entity.type
_entity.pdbx_description
1 polymer ?
#
loop_
_entity_poly.entity_id
_entity_poly.type
_entity_poly.pdbx_seq_one_letter_code
_entity_poly.pdbx_strand_id
1 'polypeptide(L)'
;MFKKFPHLRSYFAGRENYAPEDVQNDPFFKVQGKNILLAIHLIASTIDNEPTFKALAHDLLDRHLRRNIILDPTLWKDFWPIFTEFLATKTTVTQEMKDAWKEVGNAFAEVINEYRKEKESKE
;
A
#
# COMPACT_ATOMS: atom_id res chain seq x y z
N MET A 1 4.00 3.31 -10.26
CA MET A 1 4.57 2.07 -9.73
C MET A 1 5.18 1.21 -10.84
N PHE A 2 4.39 0.63 -11.76
CA PHE A 2 4.89 -0.34 -12.76
C PHE A 2 6.12 0.13 -13.56
N LYS A 3 6.18 1.38 -14.03
CA LYS A 3 7.36 1.92 -14.75
C LYS A 3 8.64 1.97 -13.90
N LYS A 4 8.55 2.50 -12.69
CA LYS A 4 9.70 2.87 -11.84
C LYS A 4 10.14 1.74 -10.89
N PHE A 5 9.22 0.84 -10.54
CA PHE A 5 9.43 -0.23 -9.57
C PHE A 5 9.04 -1.58 -10.17
N PRO A 6 9.74 -2.05 -11.24
CA PRO A 6 9.34 -3.24 -11.98
C PRO A 6 9.39 -4.53 -11.14
N HIS A 7 10.25 -4.60 -10.13
CA HIS A 7 10.33 -5.76 -9.23
C HIS A 7 9.02 -6.03 -8.46
N LEU A 8 8.20 -4.98 -8.21
CA LEU A 8 6.91 -5.11 -7.53
C LEU A 8 5.82 -5.73 -8.40
N ARG A 9 6.03 -5.84 -9.72
CA ARG A 9 5.04 -6.42 -10.65
C ARG A 9 4.83 -7.92 -10.40
N SER A 10 5.80 -8.60 -9.80
CA SER A 10 5.73 -10.01 -9.41
C SER A 10 4.53 -10.35 -8.50
N TYR A 11 4.02 -9.36 -7.75
CA TYR A 11 2.83 -9.52 -6.90
C TYR A 11 1.49 -9.40 -7.65
N PHE A 12 1.51 -9.12 -8.96
CA PHE A 12 0.32 -8.93 -9.79
C PHE A 12 0.20 -10.07 -10.80
N ALA A 13 -0.42 -11.16 -10.37
CA ALA A 13 -0.57 -12.38 -11.16
C ALA A 13 -1.11 -12.12 -12.58
N GLY A 14 -0.38 -12.63 -13.58
CA GLY A 14 -0.68 -12.49 -15.00
C GLY A 14 -0.36 -11.11 -15.58
N ARG A 15 0.31 -10.23 -14.82
CA ARG A 15 0.63 -8.84 -15.16
C ARG A 15 2.09 -8.49 -14.86
N GLU A 16 2.93 -9.48 -14.63
CA GLU A 16 4.31 -9.34 -14.15
C GLU A 16 5.18 -8.56 -15.15
N ASN A 17 4.87 -8.68 -16.45
CA ASN A 17 5.62 -8.06 -17.53
C ASN A 17 4.98 -6.79 -18.11
N TYR A 18 3.89 -6.30 -17.51
CA TYR A 18 3.15 -5.16 -18.03
C TYR A 18 4.01 -3.88 -18.14
N ALA A 19 3.95 -3.25 -19.30
CA ALA A 19 4.40 -1.88 -19.53
C ALA A 19 3.34 -0.88 -19.01
N PRO A 20 3.70 0.42 -18.85
CA PRO A 20 2.75 1.44 -18.41
C PRO A 20 1.48 1.53 -19.27
N GLU A 21 1.60 1.28 -20.57
CA GLU A 21 0.52 1.32 -21.55
C GLU A 21 -0.47 0.18 -21.32
N ASP A 22 0.02 -1.01 -20.94
CA ASP A 22 -0.84 -2.16 -20.59
C ASP A 22 -1.66 -1.87 -19.34
N VAL A 23 -1.05 -1.24 -18.34
CA VAL A 23 -1.72 -0.83 -17.09
C VAL A 23 -2.86 0.14 -17.36
N GLN A 24 -2.67 1.09 -18.28
CA GLN A 24 -3.68 2.10 -18.62
C GLN A 24 -4.93 1.49 -19.30
N ASN A 25 -4.71 0.41 -20.06
CA ASN A 25 -5.76 -0.22 -20.87
C ASN A 25 -6.47 -1.38 -20.18
N ASP A 26 -5.87 -1.98 -19.14
CA ASP A 26 -6.47 -3.11 -18.41
C ASP A 26 -7.55 -2.64 -17.40
N PRO A 27 -8.83 -3.09 -17.54
CA PRO A 27 -9.90 -2.78 -16.60
C PRO A 27 -9.59 -3.14 -15.14
N PHE A 28 -8.74 -4.15 -14.90
CA PHE A 28 -8.29 -4.53 -13.56
C PHE A 28 -7.71 -3.33 -12.81
N PHE A 29 -6.84 -2.53 -13.45
CA PHE A 29 -6.21 -1.39 -12.79
C PHE A 29 -7.14 -0.20 -12.60
N LYS A 30 -8.25 -0.11 -13.37
CA LYS A 30 -9.30 0.88 -13.06
C LYS A 30 -9.97 0.59 -11.72
N VAL A 31 -10.21 -0.69 -11.42
CA VAL A 31 -10.79 -1.11 -10.14
C VAL A 31 -9.74 -1.07 -9.04
N GLN A 32 -8.57 -1.66 -9.27
CA GLN A 32 -7.49 -1.72 -8.29
C GLN A 32 -6.96 -0.32 -7.92
N GLY A 33 -6.86 0.58 -8.90
CA GLY A 33 -6.48 1.97 -8.67
C GLY A 33 -7.45 2.73 -7.77
N LYS A 34 -8.77 2.50 -7.93
CA LYS A 34 -9.78 3.07 -7.02
C LYS A 34 -9.66 2.47 -5.62
N ASN A 35 -9.51 1.14 -5.53
CA ASN A 35 -9.42 0.45 -4.25
C ASN A 35 -8.22 0.92 -3.42
N ILE A 36 -7.04 1.03 -4.04
CA ILE A 36 -5.84 1.47 -3.32
C ILE A 36 -5.93 2.94 -2.91
N LEU A 37 -6.45 3.82 -3.78
CA LEU A 37 -6.64 5.22 -3.41
C LEU A 37 -7.64 5.37 -2.27
N LEU A 38 -8.76 4.63 -2.28
CA LEU A 38 -9.70 4.62 -1.17
C LEU A 38 -9.04 4.16 0.14
N ALA A 39 -8.26 3.08 0.11
CA ALA A 39 -7.56 2.58 1.30
C ALA A 39 -6.61 3.64 1.89
N ILE A 40 -5.87 4.36 1.05
CA ILE A 40 -4.97 5.43 1.50
C ILE A 40 -5.74 6.58 2.17
N HIS A 41 -6.88 6.98 1.61
CA HIS A 41 -7.70 8.02 2.22
C HIS A 41 -8.24 7.56 3.58
N LEU A 42 -8.70 6.32 3.68
CA LEU A 42 -9.17 5.75 4.95
C LEU A 42 -8.07 5.69 5.99
N ILE A 43 -6.85 5.28 5.60
CA ILE A 43 -5.67 5.29 6.48
C ILE A 43 -5.42 6.71 7.02
N ALA A 44 -5.36 7.72 6.15
CA ALA A 44 -5.13 9.09 6.57
C ALA A 44 -6.26 9.64 7.46
N SER A 45 -7.52 9.30 7.17
CA SER A 45 -8.67 9.77 7.95
C SER A 45 -8.85 9.07 9.30
N THR A 46 -8.16 7.95 9.54
CA THR A 46 -8.31 7.15 10.76
C THR A 46 -7.09 7.17 11.66
N ILE A 47 -5.97 7.79 11.24
CA ILE A 47 -4.69 7.75 11.97
C ILE A 47 -4.79 8.23 13.41
N ASP A 48 -5.62 9.24 13.69
CA ASP A 48 -5.84 9.79 15.03
C ASP A 48 -6.84 8.97 15.87
N ASN A 49 -7.44 7.92 15.31
CA ASN A 49 -8.31 6.98 15.99
C ASN A 49 -7.66 5.59 15.99
N GLU A 50 -6.77 5.37 16.95
CA GLU A 50 -5.93 4.17 17.02
C GLU A 50 -6.71 2.84 16.88
N PRO A 51 -7.85 2.60 17.56
CA PRO A 51 -8.60 1.36 17.38
C PRO A 51 -9.09 1.15 15.94
N THR A 52 -9.57 2.21 15.29
CA THR A 52 -10.06 2.14 13.91
C THR A 52 -8.92 1.96 12.92
N PHE A 53 -7.81 2.68 13.13
CA PHE A 53 -6.60 2.54 12.32
C PHE A 53 -6.03 1.13 12.37
N LYS A 54 -5.90 0.55 13.57
CA LYS A 54 -5.42 -0.83 13.74
C LYS A 54 -6.33 -1.85 13.07
N ALA A 55 -7.64 -1.74 13.28
CA ALA A 55 -8.61 -2.62 12.62
C ALA A 55 -8.53 -2.55 11.09
N LEU A 56 -8.36 -1.34 10.53
CA LEU A 56 -8.19 -1.15 9.09
C LEU A 56 -6.89 -1.79 8.58
N ALA A 57 -5.76 -1.57 9.28
CA ALA A 57 -4.48 -2.16 8.92
C ALA A 57 -4.53 -3.71 8.95
N HIS A 58 -5.20 -4.29 9.94
CA HIS A 58 -5.40 -5.72 10.06
C HIS A 58 -6.24 -6.27 8.90
N ASP A 59 -7.37 -5.63 8.56
CA ASP A 59 -8.19 -6.02 7.40
C ASP A 59 -7.39 -5.95 6.10
N LEU A 60 -6.57 -4.91 5.92
CA LEU A 60 -5.73 -4.78 4.74
C LEU A 60 -4.72 -5.92 4.64
N LEU A 61 -4.04 -6.30 5.73
CA LEU A 61 -3.16 -7.48 5.71
C LEU A 61 -3.96 -8.74 5.36
N ASP A 62 -5.09 -8.98 6.02
CA ASP A 62 -5.91 -10.17 5.81
C ASP A 62 -6.42 -10.29 4.37
N ARG A 63 -6.72 -9.17 3.72
CA ARG A 63 -7.13 -9.14 2.31
C ARG A 63 -6.00 -9.46 1.34
N HIS A 64 -4.75 -9.16 1.70
CA HIS A 64 -3.59 -9.59 0.92
C HIS A 64 -3.35 -11.09 1.11
N LEU A 65 -3.32 -11.56 2.36
CA LEU A 65 -3.10 -12.97 2.70
C LEU A 65 -4.19 -13.89 2.09
N ARG A 66 -5.46 -13.50 2.15
CA ARG A 66 -6.58 -14.25 1.56
C ARG A 66 -6.44 -14.47 0.05
N ARG A 67 -5.65 -13.63 -0.63
CA ARG A 67 -5.37 -13.75 -2.07
C ARG A 67 -3.98 -14.34 -2.36
N ASN A 68 -3.34 -14.92 -1.34
CA ASN A 68 -1.98 -15.43 -1.41
C ASN A 68 -0.94 -14.39 -1.87
N ILE A 69 -1.16 -13.11 -1.54
CA ILE A 69 -0.23 -12.02 -1.81
C ILE A 69 0.63 -11.83 -0.56
N ILE A 70 1.74 -12.57 -0.50
CA ILE A 70 2.69 -12.53 0.62
C ILE A 70 3.77 -11.49 0.32
N LEU A 71 3.57 -10.27 0.81
CA LEU A 71 4.56 -9.19 0.65
C LEU A 71 5.72 -9.35 1.62
N ASP A 72 6.94 -9.03 1.18
CA ASP A 72 8.06 -8.77 2.08
C ASP A 72 7.65 -7.72 3.13
N PRO A 73 7.93 -7.95 4.45
CA PRO A 73 7.58 -7.03 5.53
C PRO A 73 8.03 -5.57 5.32
N THR A 74 9.13 -5.31 4.58
CA THR A 74 9.62 -3.95 4.35
C THR A 74 8.73 -3.18 3.37
N LEU A 75 8.02 -3.88 2.48
CA LEU A 75 7.21 -3.24 1.43
C LEU A 75 6.02 -2.45 1.98
N TRP A 76 5.54 -2.76 3.18
CA TRP A 76 4.51 -1.98 3.87
C TRP A 76 4.98 -0.56 4.19
N LYS A 77 6.28 -0.38 4.43
CA LYS A 77 6.92 0.91 4.64
C LYS A 77 7.41 1.53 3.33
N ASP A 78 7.96 0.72 2.42
CA ASP A 78 8.51 1.22 1.15
C ASP A 78 7.42 1.72 0.17
N PHE A 79 6.15 1.39 0.43
CA PHE A 79 5.01 1.91 -0.32
C PHE A 79 4.91 3.45 -0.27
N TRP A 80 5.18 4.06 0.87
CA TRP A 80 4.87 5.47 1.11
C TRP A 80 5.73 6.44 0.29
N PRO A 81 7.05 6.23 0.14
CA PRO A 81 7.85 6.97 -0.83
C PRO A 81 7.30 6.86 -2.25
N ILE A 82 6.89 5.67 -2.70
CA ILE A 82 6.28 5.45 -4.03
C ILE A 82 5.00 6.28 -4.19
N PHE A 83 4.19 6.35 -3.13
CA PHE A 83 2.97 7.13 -3.13
C PHE A 83 3.25 8.65 -3.16
N THR A 84 4.22 9.14 -2.39
CA THR A 84 4.62 10.57 -2.46
C THR A 84 5.19 10.96 -3.83
N GLU A 85 5.93 10.06 -4.49
CA GLU A 85 6.37 10.26 -5.88
C GLU A 85 5.18 10.31 -6.84
N PHE A 86 4.14 9.50 -6.61
CA PHE A 86 2.91 9.58 -7.38
C PHE A 86 2.17 10.91 -7.13
N LEU A 87 2.04 11.35 -5.87
CA LEU A 87 1.41 12.63 -5.53
C LEU A 87 2.12 13.81 -6.19
N ALA A 88 3.45 13.77 -6.30
CA ALA A 88 4.22 14.80 -7.01
C ALA A 88 3.88 14.91 -8.50
N THR A 89 3.22 13.92 -9.09
CA THR A 89 2.68 14.00 -10.47
C THR A 89 1.30 14.63 -10.55
N LYS A 90 0.67 14.91 -9.40
CA LYS A 90 -0.71 15.40 -9.28
C LYS A 90 -0.81 16.75 -8.58
N THR A 91 0.13 17.06 -7.70
CA THR A 91 0.17 18.31 -6.95
C THR A 91 1.60 18.61 -6.49
N THR A 92 1.82 19.81 -5.97
CA THR A 92 3.05 20.15 -5.26
C THR A 92 3.08 19.42 -3.91
N VAL A 93 4.12 18.62 -3.69
CA VAL A 93 4.33 17.91 -2.43
C VAL A 93 5.40 18.65 -1.62
N THR A 94 4.98 19.26 -0.51
CA THR A 94 5.90 19.96 0.41
C THR A 94 6.71 18.97 1.24
N GLN A 95 7.76 19.47 1.93
CA GLN A 95 8.53 18.63 2.85
C GLN A 95 7.67 18.15 4.02
N GLU A 96 6.84 19.03 4.58
CA GLU A 96 5.86 18.70 5.63
C GLU A 96 4.91 17.56 5.21
N MET A 97 4.40 17.59 3.97
CA MET A 97 3.57 16.48 3.46
C MET A 97 4.35 15.16 3.38
N LYS A 98 5.62 15.19 2.98
CA LYS A 98 6.46 13.97 2.94
C LYS A 98 6.70 13.42 4.34
N ASP A 99 6.95 14.31 5.30
CA ASP A 99 7.19 13.92 6.69
C ASP A 99 5.91 13.33 7.31
N ALA A 100 4.75 13.94 7.06
CA ALA A 100 3.46 13.39 7.49
C ALA A 100 3.18 12.00 6.86
N TRP A 101 3.39 11.83 5.55
CA TRP A 101 3.23 10.52 4.91
C TRP A 101 4.25 9.48 5.42
N LYS A 102 5.44 9.92 5.81
CA LYS A 102 6.45 9.05 6.41
C LYS A 102 6.04 8.59 7.81
N GLU A 103 5.43 9.48 8.62
CA GLU A 103 4.87 9.12 9.93
C GLU A 103 3.73 8.11 9.79
N VAL A 104 2.75 8.41 8.93
CA VAL A 104 1.66 7.46 8.58
C VAL A 104 2.25 6.13 8.15
N GLY A 105 3.28 6.15 7.31
CA GLY A 105 3.87 4.95 6.79
C GLY A 105 4.63 4.10 7.80
N ASN A 106 5.30 4.74 8.76
CA ASN A 106 5.93 4.05 9.89
C ASN A 106 4.88 3.39 10.78
N ALA A 107 3.86 4.14 11.20
CA ALA A 107 2.79 3.63 12.06
C ALA A 107 2.04 2.47 11.39
N PHE A 108 1.73 2.59 10.10
CA PHE A 108 1.04 1.54 9.34
C PHE A 108 1.88 0.26 9.23
N ALA A 109 3.16 0.39 8.89
CA ALA A 109 4.05 -0.75 8.77
C ALA A 109 4.30 -1.45 10.11
N GLU A 110 4.38 -0.69 11.20
CA GLU A 110 4.51 -1.24 12.55
C GLU A 110 3.31 -2.11 12.91
N VAL A 111 2.09 -1.56 12.80
CA VAL A 111 0.84 -2.28 13.11
C VAL A 111 0.68 -3.52 12.25
N ILE A 112 0.92 -3.43 10.93
CA ILE A 112 0.78 -4.60 10.06
C ILE A 112 1.78 -5.69 10.42
N ASN A 113 3.03 -5.33 10.70
CA ASN A 113 4.06 -6.32 10.97
C ASN A 113 3.93 -6.94 12.36
N GLU A 114 3.39 -6.19 13.35
CA GLU A 114 2.97 -6.75 14.63
C GLU A 114 1.86 -7.77 14.43
N TYR A 115 0.77 -7.39 13.75
CA TYR A 115 -0.36 -8.30 13.50
C TYR A 115 0.04 -9.53 12.69
N ARG A 116 0.95 -9.38 11.70
CA ARG A 116 1.49 -10.52 10.95
C ARG A 116 2.13 -11.55 11.88
N LYS A 117 3.01 -11.11 12.80
CA LYS A 117 3.68 -11.99 13.76
C LYS A 117 2.69 -12.69 14.69
N GLU A 118 1.65 -11.97 15.12
CA GLU A 118 0.57 -12.57 15.92
C GLU A 118 -0.18 -13.68 15.18
N LYS A 119 -0.35 -13.58 13.85
CA LYS A 119 -0.96 -14.64 13.05
C LYS A 119 -0.03 -15.83 12.87
N GLU A 120 1.24 -15.57 12.55
CA GLU A 120 2.26 -16.61 12.34
C GLU A 120 2.55 -17.42 13.62
N SER A 121 2.40 -16.82 14.81
CA SER A 121 2.58 -17.53 16.09
C SER A 121 1.42 -18.43 16.50
N LYS A 122 0.28 -18.37 15.79
CA LYS A 122 -0.92 -19.16 16.07
C LYS A 122 -1.08 -20.37 15.14
N GLU A 123 -0.19 -20.53 14.18
CA GLU A 123 -0.09 -21.68 13.26
C GLU A 123 0.98 -22.67 13.74
#